data_AF-A0A922CXL3-F1
#
_entry.id   AF-A0A922CXL3-F1
#
_cell.length_a   1.000
_cell.length_b   1.000
_cell.length_c   1.000
_cell.angle_alpha   90.00
_cell.angle_beta   90.00
_cell.angle_gamma   90.00
#
_symmetry.space_group_name_H-M   'P 1'
#
loop_
_entity.id
_entity.type
_entity.pdbx_description
1 polymer ?
#
loop_
_entity_poly.entity_id
_entity_poly.type
_entity_poly.pdbx_seq_one_letter_code
_entity_poly.pdbx_strand_id
1 'polypeptide(L)'
;MLSKHSLDLLDLSRNDIKDAGLMYLTAQITKGAVIKRLNLSYNDLGVDGAIALAEAYGLNNKVTHLDLSWNRIYPTPGANFLIRTLGDNKSLRKLNLSWNALTVGIPLRKLLTVTTLKILDLSNNKLSTDAAKSIALRLPNATGLVTLNISNNPLRPADAFMILTALRQKAVKVQNLLMDNIVISKDFIAEKTAILKLSFRAKTHITHGPVTKNYTLSMPDMRLIVMKRIDFVSSRASKKCKVDIMLFFLSLQKTNEGPDIQIRLLYKHLVLAGVHVDIELIEEMANLFPGQPTDKGAKTVNLPGVVEYMSRLWPDKKLPPTPPPPPPPPPPPKGKSKKKK
;
A
#
# COMPACT_ATOMS: atom_id res chain seq x y z
N MET A 1 -49.01 5.84 -0.79
CA MET A 1 -48.77 4.79 -1.80
C MET A 1 -48.24 5.44 -3.06
N LEU A 2 -47.08 5.02 -3.58
CA LEU A 2 -46.60 5.44 -4.91
C LEU A 2 -47.05 4.40 -5.95
N SER A 3 -48.36 4.22 -6.15
CA SER A 3 -48.88 3.24 -7.12
C SER A 3 -48.90 3.85 -8.52
N LYS A 4 -48.13 3.28 -9.46
CA LYS A 4 -48.14 3.57 -10.92
C LYS A 4 -47.88 5.01 -11.38
N HIS A 5 -47.41 5.90 -10.51
CA HIS A 5 -47.04 7.25 -10.89
C HIS A 5 -45.52 7.36 -11.08
N SER A 6 -45.10 7.90 -12.22
CA SER A 6 -43.70 8.24 -12.47
C SER A 6 -43.40 9.56 -11.79
N LEU A 7 -42.55 9.54 -10.77
CA LEU A 7 -42.02 10.74 -10.14
C LEU A 7 -40.75 11.17 -10.88
N ASP A 8 -40.69 12.43 -11.31
CA ASP A 8 -39.51 12.92 -12.02
C ASP A 8 -38.33 13.12 -11.08
N LEU A 9 -38.56 13.79 -9.94
CA LEU A 9 -37.53 14.11 -8.96
C LEU A 9 -38.01 13.83 -7.53
N LEU A 10 -37.20 13.10 -6.78
CA LEU A 10 -37.34 12.86 -5.36
C LEU A 10 -36.02 13.20 -4.67
N ASP A 11 -36.03 14.26 -3.87
CA ASP A 11 -34.90 14.59 -3.01
C ASP A 11 -35.22 14.18 -1.57
N LEU A 12 -34.44 13.25 -1.06
CA LEU A 12 -34.49 12.78 0.31
C LEU A 12 -33.14 12.94 0.99
N SER A 13 -32.27 13.84 0.51
CA SER A 13 -30.96 14.06 1.12
C SER A 13 -31.05 14.57 2.56
N ARG A 14 -30.12 14.15 3.42
CA ARG A 14 -30.00 14.62 4.82
C ARG A 14 -31.23 14.34 5.69
N ASN A 15 -31.88 13.18 5.52
CA ASN A 15 -33.08 12.82 6.28
C ASN A 15 -32.88 11.64 7.24
N ASP A 16 -31.64 11.21 7.49
CA ASP A 16 -31.32 10.09 8.39
C ASP A 16 -32.13 8.82 8.07
N ILE A 17 -32.39 8.58 6.78
CA ILE A 17 -33.26 7.48 6.33
C ILE A 17 -32.74 6.12 6.81
N LYS A 18 -31.40 5.94 6.80
CA LYS A 18 -30.71 4.69 7.12
C LYS A 18 -31.22 3.52 6.26
N ASP A 19 -30.70 2.33 6.52
CA ASP A 19 -31.09 1.15 5.75
C ASP A 19 -32.58 0.81 5.95
N ALA A 20 -33.07 0.89 7.19
CA ALA A 20 -34.47 0.56 7.52
C ALA A 20 -35.48 1.48 6.83
N GLY A 21 -35.23 2.78 6.76
CA GLY A 21 -36.10 3.72 6.05
C GLY A 21 -36.05 3.50 4.54
N LEU A 22 -34.88 3.16 4.00
CA LEU A 22 -34.69 2.93 2.57
C LEU A 22 -35.47 1.71 2.07
N MET A 23 -35.64 0.69 2.91
CA MET A 23 -36.44 -0.51 2.59
C MET A 23 -37.88 -0.17 2.19
N TYR A 24 -38.48 0.86 2.77
CA TYR A 24 -39.83 1.29 2.38
C TYR A 24 -39.85 1.87 0.97
N LEU A 25 -38.83 2.67 0.61
CA LEU A 25 -38.70 3.25 -0.72
C LEU A 25 -38.44 2.17 -1.77
N THR A 26 -37.48 1.27 -1.51
CA THR A 26 -37.14 0.18 -2.42
C THR A 26 -38.31 -0.77 -2.62
N ALA A 27 -39.11 -1.04 -1.57
CA ALA A 27 -40.35 -1.81 -1.70
C ALA A 27 -41.36 -1.16 -2.67
N GLN A 28 -41.47 0.18 -2.70
CA GLN A 28 -42.33 0.86 -3.69
C GLN A 28 -41.75 0.77 -5.10
N ILE A 29 -40.43 0.91 -5.26
CA ILE A 29 -39.76 0.76 -6.55
C ILE A 29 -39.98 -0.65 -7.10
N THR A 30 -39.84 -1.67 -6.26
CA THR A 30 -40.12 -3.08 -6.60
C THR A 30 -41.59 -3.29 -7.02
N LYS A 31 -42.54 -2.57 -6.41
CA LYS A 31 -43.97 -2.58 -6.79
C LYS A 31 -44.29 -1.79 -8.07
N GLY A 32 -43.29 -1.21 -8.74
CA GLY A 32 -43.45 -0.51 -10.02
C GLY A 32 -43.47 1.01 -9.94
N ALA A 33 -43.15 1.60 -8.78
CA ALA A 33 -42.91 3.04 -8.71
C ALA A 33 -41.67 3.39 -9.55
N VAL A 34 -41.78 4.41 -10.41
CA VAL A 34 -40.68 4.87 -11.24
C VAL A 34 -40.22 6.22 -10.72
N ILE A 35 -38.95 6.31 -10.34
CA ILE A 35 -38.30 7.55 -9.92
C ILE A 35 -37.15 7.83 -10.89
N LYS A 36 -37.23 8.92 -11.64
CA LYS A 36 -36.22 9.26 -12.65
C LYS A 36 -34.98 9.91 -12.03
N ARG A 37 -35.14 10.78 -11.03
CA ARG A 37 -34.05 11.48 -10.36
C ARG A 37 -34.19 11.30 -8.86
N LEU A 38 -33.26 10.58 -8.26
CA LEU A 38 -33.29 10.25 -6.84
C LEU A 38 -32.03 10.77 -6.16
N ASN A 39 -32.21 11.61 -5.14
CA ASN A 39 -31.14 12.05 -4.25
C ASN A 39 -31.33 11.42 -2.88
N LEU A 40 -30.39 10.56 -2.51
CA LEU A 40 -30.30 9.86 -1.22
C LEU A 40 -29.00 10.22 -0.49
N SER A 41 -28.38 11.34 -0.83
CA SER A 41 -27.11 11.74 -0.20
C SER A 41 -27.26 12.05 1.29
N TYR A 42 -26.21 11.81 2.09
CA TYR A 42 -26.21 12.08 3.54
C TYR A 42 -27.35 11.36 4.30
N ASN A 43 -27.54 10.06 4.09
CA ASN A 43 -28.61 9.30 4.75
C ASN A 43 -28.13 8.10 5.57
N ASP A 44 -26.82 7.99 5.78
CA ASP A 44 -26.22 6.89 6.53
C ASP A 44 -26.60 5.50 5.97
N LEU A 45 -26.65 5.38 4.64
CA LEU A 45 -26.97 4.11 3.98
C LEU A 45 -25.77 3.17 4.03
N GLY A 46 -25.98 1.98 4.57
CA GLY A 46 -25.00 0.92 4.74
C GLY A 46 -25.12 -0.18 3.68
N VAL A 47 -24.73 -1.38 4.10
CA VAL A 47 -24.66 -2.56 3.22
C VAL A 47 -26.04 -3.05 2.83
N ASP A 48 -26.96 -3.10 3.78
CA ASP A 48 -28.32 -3.61 3.56
C ASP A 48 -29.11 -2.65 2.68
N GLY A 49 -28.90 -1.35 2.86
CA GLY A 49 -29.47 -0.33 1.98
C GLY A 49 -28.95 -0.44 0.54
N ALA A 50 -27.66 -0.73 0.36
CA ALA A 50 -27.08 -0.96 -0.97
C ALA A 50 -27.66 -2.22 -1.64
N ILE A 51 -27.85 -3.31 -0.89
CA ILE A 51 -28.49 -4.54 -1.38
C ILE A 51 -29.95 -4.25 -1.78
N ALA A 52 -30.72 -3.60 -0.90
CA ALA A 52 -32.12 -3.28 -1.17
C ALA A 52 -32.29 -2.40 -2.43
N LEU A 53 -31.39 -1.43 -2.65
CA LEU A 53 -31.36 -0.65 -3.90
C LEU A 53 -31.02 -1.51 -5.12
N ALA A 54 -30.05 -2.41 -4.97
CA ALA A 54 -29.64 -3.30 -6.05
C ALA A 54 -30.79 -4.25 -6.45
N GLU A 55 -31.54 -4.78 -5.51
CA GLU A 55 -32.71 -5.63 -5.79
C GLU A 55 -33.82 -4.84 -6.46
N ALA A 56 -34.17 -3.67 -5.92
CA ALA A 56 -35.22 -2.83 -6.47
C ALA A 56 -34.90 -2.35 -7.90
N TYR A 57 -33.67 -1.90 -8.13
CA TYR A 57 -33.22 -1.54 -9.47
C TYR A 57 -32.92 -2.74 -10.36
N GLY A 58 -32.76 -3.95 -9.83
CA GLY A 58 -32.71 -5.17 -10.63
C GLY A 58 -34.02 -5.40 -11.39
N LEU A 59 -35.14 -5.01 -10.78
CA LEU A 59 -36.48 -5.15 -11.36
C LEU A 59 -36.89 -3.91 -12.17
N ASN A 60 -36.72 -2.70 -11.61
CA ASN A 60 -37.20 -1.45 -12.20
C ASN A 60 -36.09 -0.40 -12.38
N ASN A 61 -35.09 -0.71 -13.21
CA ASN A 61 -33.94 0.17 -13.47
C ASN A 61 -34.23 1.32 -14.45
N LYS A 62 -35.07 2.27 -14.07
CA LYS A 62 -35.44 3.43 -14.91
C LYS A 62 -34.84 4.75 -14.42
N VAL A 63 -34.01 4.72 -13.38
CA VAL A 63 -33.36 5.91 -12.84
C VAL A 63 -32.40 6.52 -13.87
N THR A 64 -32.44 7.84 -14.00
CA THR A 64 -31.60 8.65 -14.89
C THR A 64 -30.55 9.44 -14.11
N HIS A 65 -30.87 9.88 -12.90
CA HIS A 65 -29.96 10.59 -12.01
C HIS A 65 -30.04 9.97 -10.64
N LEU A 66 -28.92 9.48 -10.13
CA LEU A 66 -28.84 8.88 -8.81
C LEU A 66 -27.69 9.52 -8.03
N ASP A 67 -28.02 10.11 -6.89
CA ASP A 67 -27.04 10.61 -5.93
C ASP A 67 -27.08 9.77 -4.65
N LEU A 68 -26.00 9.06 -4.40
CA LEU A 68 -25.78 8.25 -3.20
C LEU A 68 -24.58 8.77 -2.41
N SER A 69 -24.14 10.01 -2.64
CA SER A 69 -22.95 10.54 -1.99
C SER A 69 -23.12 10.67 -0.48
N TRP A 70 -22.00 10.68 0.25
CA TRP A 70 -22.00 10.82 1.72
C TRP A 70 -22.86 9.76 2.43
N ASN A 71 -22.62 8.50 2.08
CA ASN A 71 -23.22 7.35 2.73
C ASN A 71 -22.13 6.37 3.19
N ARG A 72 -22.53 5.27 3.84
CA ARG A 72 -21.64 4.25 4.40
C ARG A 72 -21.75 2.93 3.60
N ILE A 73 -21.91 3.01 2.28
CA ILE A 73 -22.09 1.82 1.42
C ILE A 73 -20.94 0.81 1.62
N TYR A 74 -19.71 1.32 1.80
CA TYR A 74 -18.48 0.56 2.06
C TYR A 74 -18.15 -0.50 0.99
N PRO A 75 -16.90 -0.98 0.92
CA PRO A 75 -16.54 -2.02 -0.03
C PRO A 75 -17.02 -3.39 0.47
N THR A 76 -18.27 -3.71 0.12
CA THR A 76 -18.95 -4.96 0.51
C THR A 76 -19.49 -5.69 -0.72
N PRO A 77 -19.85 -6.98 -0.60
CA PRO A 77 -20.58 -7.67 -1.65
C PRO A 77 -21.85 -6.93 -2.10
N GLY A 78 -22.56 -6.28 -1.17
CA GLY A 78 -23.73 -5.45 -1.46
C GLY A 78 -23.42 -4.24 -2.35
N ALA A 79 -22.35 -3.51 -2.05
CA ALA A 79 -21.88 -2.40 -2.89
C ALA A 79 -21.49 -2.86 -4.30
N ASN A 80 -20.80 -4.00 -4.40
CA ASN A 80 -20.44 -4.60 -5.67
C ASN A 80 -21.67 -5.00 -6.48
N PHE A 81 -22.69 -5.55 -5.82
CA PHE A 81 -23.95 -5.92 -6.43
C PHE A 81 -24.68 -4.69 -6.96
N LEU A 82 -24.84 -3.64 -6.15
CA LEU A 82 -25.44 -2.37 -6.57
C LEU A 82 -24.77 -1.79 -7.81
N ILE A 83 -23.44 -1.69 -7.83
CA ILE A 83 -22.71 -1.10 -8.97
C ILE A 83 -22.86 -1.95 -10.23
N ARG A 84 -22.87 -3.28 -10.11
CA ARG A 84 -23.12 -4.17 -11.24
C ARG A 84 -24.53 -3.97 -11.79
N THR A 85 -25.54 -3.92 -10.92
CA THR A 85 -26.94 -3.69 -11.30
C THR A 85 -27.12 -2.33 -11.97
N LEU A 86 -26.51 -1.26 -11.44
CA LEU A 86 -26.50 0.05 -12.09
C LEU A 86 -25.82 0.01 -13.46
N GLY A 87 -24.88 -0.91 -13.67
CA GLY A 87 -24.25 -1.15 -14.97
C GLY A 87 -25.13 -1.83 -16.01
N ASP A 88 -26.29 -2.39 -15.63
CA ASP A 88 -27.31 -2.88 -16.57
C ASP A 88 -28.34 -1.80 -16.95
N ASN A 89 -28.34 -0.66 -16.25
CA ASN A 89 -29.24 0.45 -16.53
C ASN A 89 -28.99 1.03 -17.93
N LYS A 90 -30.06 1.25 -18.71
CA LYS A 90 -30.00 1.82 -20.07
C LYS A 90 -30.37 3.30 -20.14
N SER A 91 -30.87 3.87 -19.06
CA SER A 91 -31.34 5.26 -18.95
C SER A 91 -30.47 6.16 -18.05
N LEU A 92 -29.50 5.59 -17.30
CA LEU A 92 -28.67 6.30 -16.33
C LEU A 92 -27.78 7.34 -17.03
N ARG A 93 -27.89 8.60 -16.61
CA ARG A 93 -27.14 9.75 -17.17
C ARG A 93 -26.16 10.35 -16.17
N LYS A 94 -26.51 10.38 -14.88
CA LYS A 94 -25.65 10.89 -13.81
C LYS A 94 -25.66 9.95 -12.62
N LEU A 95 -24.48 9.57 -12.15
CA LEU A 95 -24.30 8.78 -10.95
C LEU A 95 -23.25 9.43 -10.06
N ASN A 96 -23.64 9.72 -8.82
CA ASN A 96 -22.73 10.23 -7.78
C ASN A 96 -22.61 9.18 -6.67
N LEU A 97 -21.41 8.62 -6.52
CA LEU A 97 -21.02 7.65 -5.49
C LEU A 97 -19.88 8.22 -4.61
N SER A 98 -19.67 9.53 -4.63
CA SER A 98 -18.61 10.15 -3.84
C SER A 98 -18.82 9.96 -2.33
N TRP A 99 -17.75 10.01 -1.52
CA TRP A 99 -17.86 9.91 -0.06
C TRP A 99 -18.57 8.63 0.42
N ASN A 100 -18.18 7.47 -0.10
CA ASN A 100 -18.71 6.15 0.30
C ASN A 100 -17.63 5.14 0.71
N ALA A 101 -16.36 5.59 0.80
CA ALA A 101 -15.19 4.77 1.10
C ALA A 101 -15.03 3.52 0.20
N LEU A 102 -15.51 3.56 -1.04
CA LEU A 102 -15.50 2.44 -1.98
C LEU A 102 -14.08 2.08 -2.44
N THR A 103 -13.77 0.79 -2.59
CA THR A 103 -12.50 0.27 -3.16
C THR A 103 -12.70 -0.44 -4.51
N VAL A 104 -13.87 -0.23 -5.13
CA VAL A 104 -14.44 -1.09 -6.18
C VAL A 104 -13.61 -1.11 -7.47
N GLY A 105 -13.27 -2.31 -7.97
CA GLY A 105 -12.56 -2.49 -9.23
C GLY A 105 -13.40 -3.16 -10.31
N ILE A 106 -13.57 -4.48 -10.20
CA ILE A 106 -14.28 -5.29 -11.20
C ILE A 106 -15.72 -4.81 -11.47
N PRO A 107 -16.55 -4.44 -10.45
CA PRO A 107 -17.90 -3.93 -10.69
C PRO A 107 -17.95 -2.68 -11.59
N LEU A 108 -16.96 -1.78 -11.47
CA LEU A 108 -16.89 -0.58 -12.31
C LEU A 108 -16.78 -0.91 -13.80
N ARG A 109 -16.22 -2.07 -14.15
CA ARG A 109 -16.10 -2.49 -15.55
C ARG A 109 -17.46 -2.56 -16.23
N LYS A 110 -18.47 -3.06 -15.52
CA LYS A 110 -19.85 -3.16 -16.02
C LYS A 110 -20.49 -1.77 -16.10
N LEU A 111 -20.36 -0.97 -15.04
CA LEU A 111 -20.88 0.41 -15.00
C LEU A 111 -20.34 1.28 -16.15
N LEU A 112 -19.06 1.14 -16.49
CA LEU A 112 -18.42 1.85 -17.59
C LEU A 112 -18.88 1.38 -18.98
N THR A 113 -19.70 0.33 -19.09
CA THR A 113 -20.35 -0.05 -20.36
C THR A 113 -21.68 0.67 -20.59
N VAL A 114 -22.18 1.42 -19.61
CA VAL A 114 -23.44 2.18 -19.74
C VAL A 114 -23.22 3.36 -20.68
N THR A 115 -23.72 3.23 -21.91
CA THR A 115 -23.53 4.22 -22.98
C THR A 115 -24.33 5.51 -22.80
N THR A 116 -25.32 5.52 -21.91
CA THR A 116 -26.10 6.72 -21.58
C THR A 116 -25.50 7.55 -20.45
N LEU A 117 -24.58 6.99 -19.67
CA LEU A 117 -23.95 7.64 -18.53
C LEU A 117 -23.04 8.77 -19.01
N LYS A 118 -23.35 10.01 -18.60
CA LYS A 118 -22.61 11.22 -18.97
C LYS A 118 -21.65 11.66 -17.87
N ILE A 119 -22.06 11.50 -16.62
CA ILE A 119 -21.32 11.97 -15.44
C ILE A 119 -21.23 10.84 -14.43
N LEU A 120 -20.01 10.46 -14.08
CA LEU A 120 -19.71 9.53 -12.99
C LEU A 120 -18.81 10.22 -11.98
N ASP A 121 -19.29 10.37 -10.75
CA ASP A 121 -18.51 10.88 -9.63
C ASP A 121 -18.19 9.76 -8.64
N LEU A 122 -16.90 9.46 -8.50
CA LEU A 122 -16.31 8.51 -7.57
C LEU A 122 -15.31 9.20 -6.63
N SER A 123 -15.35 10.53 -6.53
CA SER A 123 -14.41 11.29 -5.71
C SER A 123 -14.55 10.97 -4.22
N ASN A 124 -13.51 11.22 -3.44
CA ASN A 124 -13.54 11.02 -1.98
C ASN A 124 -13.92 9.57 -1.59
N ASN A 125 -13.30 8.60 -2.25
CA ASN A 125 -13.44 7.17 -1.96
C ASN A 125 -12.07 6.57 -1.61
N LYS A 126 -11.99 5.24 -1.59
CA LYS A 126 -10.74 4.48 -1.36
C LYS A 126 -10.37 3.68 -2.61
N LEU A 127 -10.54 4.24 -3.81
CA LEU A 127 -10.28 3.53 -5.06
C LEU A 127 -8.85 2.97 -5.06
N SER A 128 -8.75 1.66 -5.26
CA SER A 128 -7.47 0.93 -5.27
C SER A 128 -6.82 0.97 -6.65
N THR A 129 -5.59 0.46 -6.74
CA THR A 129 -4.91 0.19 -8.02
C THR A 129 -5.75 -0.67 -8.96
N ASP A 130 -6.50 -1.65 -8.46
CA ASP A 130 -7.35 -2.50 -9.29
C ASP A 130 -8.58 -1.77 -9.84
N ALA A 131 -9.05 -0.75 -9.11
CA ALA A 131 -10.03 0.20 -9.62
C ALA A 131 -9.46 1.01 -10.78
N ALA A 132 -8.26 1.58 -10.61
CA ALA A 132 -7.59 2.31 -11.68
C ALA A 132 -7.37 1.45 -12.93
N LYS A 133 -6.92 0.19 -12.78
CA LYS A 133 -6.78 -0.76 -13.90
C LYS A 133 -8.11 -1.00 -14.60
N SER A 134 -9.18 -1.19 -13.83
CA SER A 134 -10.51 -1.46 -14.37
C SER A 134 -11.08 -0.25 -15.11
N ILE A 135 -10.84 0.96 -14.60
CA ILE A 135 -11.20 2.22 -15.26
C ILE A 135 -10.41 2.34 -16.58
N ALA A 136 -9.08 2.29 -16.53
CA ALA A 136 -8.23 2.45 -17.71
C ALA A 136 -8.58 1.44 -18.82
N LEU A 137 -8.83 0.18 -18.45
CA LEU A 137 -9.22 -0.88 -19.39
C LEU A 137 -10.58 -0.65 -20.06
N ARG A 138 -11.55 -0.03 -19.36
CA ARG A 138 -12.95 0.08 -19.82
C ARG A 138 -13.38 1.47 -20.24
N LEU A 139 -12.55 2.50 -20.04
CA LEU A 139 -12.77 3.84 -20.58
C LEU A 139 -13.06 3.85 -22.09
N PRO A 140 -12.44 3.01 -22.94
CA PRO A 140 -12.78 2.96 -24.37
C PRO A 140 -14.21 2.48 -24.64
N ASN A 141 -14.79 1.68 -23.74
CA ASN A 141 -16.17 1.21 -23.83
C ASN A 141 -17.19 2.23 -23.27
N ALA A 142 -16.74 3.19 -22.47
CA ALA A 142 -17.56 4.24 -21.87
C ALA A 142 -17.88 5.36 -22.87
N THR A 143 -18.51 5.00 -23.99
CA THR A 143 -18.76 5.90 -25.13
C THR A 143 -19.68 7.07 -24.80
N GLY A 144 -20.51 6.94 -23.76
CA GLY A 144 -21.38 8.00 -23.25
C GLY A 144 -20.69 9.00 -22.35
N LEU A 145 -19.62 8.60 -21.67
CA LEU A 145 -19.09 9.28 -20.50
C LEU A 145 -18.33 10.54 -20.90
N VAL A 146 -18.76 11.67 -20.36
CA VAL A 146 -18.16 12.99 -20.61
C VAL A 146 -17.31 13.41 -19.43
N THR A 147 -17.81 13.20 -18.21
CA THR A 147 -17.13 13.58 -16.97
C THR A 147 -16.91 12.37 -16.09
N LEU A 148 -15.65 12.13 -15.74
CA LEU A 148 -15.23 11.15 -14.74
C LEU A 148 -14.47 11.90 -13.64
N ASN A 149 -15.05 11.90 -12.44
CA ASN A 149 -14.40 12.46 -11.26
C ASN A 149 -13.89 11.33 -10.36
N ILE A 150 -12.57 11.25 -10.19
CA ILE A 150 -11.92 10.29 -9.28
C ILE A 150 -11.03 11.00 -8.26
N SER A 151 -11.19 12.32 -8.11
CA SER A 151 -10.44 13.17 -7.18
C SER A 151 -10.50 12.67 -5.74
N ASN A 152 -9.52 13.02 -4.91
CA ASN A 152 -9.47 12.64 -3.49
C ASN A 152 -9.59 11.11 -3.28
N ASN A 153 -8.88 10.33 -4.11
CA ASN A 153 -8.72 8.89 -3.92
C ASN A 153 -7.24 8.58 -3.68
N PRO A 154 -6.92 7.52 -2.90
CA PRO A 154 -5.54 7.12 -2.59
C PRO A 154 -4.87 6.39 -3.77
N LEU A 155 -4.93 6.99 -4.96
CA LEU A 155 -4.30 6.47 -6.17
C LEU A 155 -2.82 6.84 -6.20
N ARG A 156 -1.98 5.88 -6.59
CA ARG A 156 -0.53 6.11 -6.73
C ARG A 156 -0.26 6.88 -8.03
N PRO A 157 0.89 7.56 -8.16
CA PRO A 157 1.27 8.23 -9.40
C PRO A 157 1.20 7.34 -10.65
N ALA A 158 1.61 6.07 -10.53
CA ALA A 158 1.52 5.10 -11.62
C ALA A 158 0.06 4.77 -12.01
N ASP A 159 -0.85 4.75 -11.04
CA ASP A 159 -2.26 4.45 -11.26
C ASP A 159 -2.94 5.62 -12.00
N ALA A 160 -2.63 6.86 -11.61
CA ALA A 160 -3.08 8.07 -12.31
C ALA A 160 -2.54 8.13 -13.75
N PHE A 161 -1.25 7.82 -13.94
CA PHE A 161 -0.62 7.76 -15.26
C PHE A 161 -1.28 6.72 -16.18
N MET A 162 -1.63 5.55 -15.66
CA MET A 162 -2.32 4.50 -16.40
C MET A 162 -3.73 4.94 -16.85
N ILE A 163 -4.49 5.65 -16.01
CA ILE A 163 -5.80 6.19 -16.41
C ILE A 163 -5.61 7.27 -17.48
N LEU A 164 -4.62 8.14 -17.31
CA LEU A 164 -4.31 9.21 -18.27
C LEU A 164 -3.97 8.65 -19.66
N THR A 165 -3.10 7.64 -19.76
CA THR A 165 -2.68 7.07 -21.05
C THR A 165 -3.84 6.44 -21.83
N ALA A 166 -4.90 5.99 -21.16
CA ALA A 166 -6.12 5.53 -21.82
C ALA A 166 -6.75 6.61 -22.73
N LEU A 167 -6.59 7.90 -22.41
CA LEU A 167 -7.13 9.02 -23.19
C LEU A 167 -6.45 9.17 -24.56
N ARG A 168 -5.29 8.53 -24.81
CA ARG A 168 -4.70 8.49 -26.17
C ARG A 168 -5.63 7.83 -27.19
N GLN A 169 -6.51 6.93 -26.75
CA GLN A 169 -7.40 6.22 -27.64
C GLN A 169 -8.56 7.12 -28.09
N LYS A 170 -8.79 7.22 -29.41
CA LYS A 170 -9.91 8.00 -30.00
C LYS A 170 -11.31 7.49 -29.60
N ALA A 171 -11.38 6.23 -29.15
CA ALA A 171 -12.59 5.61 -28.65
C ALA A 171 -13.07 6.23 -27.32
N VAL A 172 -12.14 6.64 -26.44
CA VAL A 172 -12.48 7.24 -25.14
C VAL A 172 -13.14 8.60 -25.35
N LYS A 173 -14.35 8.81 -24.86
CA LYS A 173 -15.12 10.06 -25.06
C LYS A 173 -15.08 11.05 -23.90
N VAL A 174 -14.42 10.68 -22.80
CA VAL A 174 -14.25 11.53 -21.63
C VAL A 174 -13.57 12.84 -22.02
N GLN A 175 -14.20 13.95 -21.61
CA GLN A 175 -13.71 15.31 -21.80
C GLN A 175 -13.23 15.92 -20.49
N ASN A 176 -13.85 15.56 -19.36
CA ASN A 176 -13.45 16.05 -18.04
C ASN A 176 -12.96 14.86 -17.21
N LEU A 177 -11.64 14.74 -17.06
CA LEU A 177 -11.02 13.77 -16.16
C LEU A 177 -10.52 14.52 -14.93
N LEU A 178 -11.24 14.42 -13.83
CA LEU A 178 -10.90 15.12 -12.59
C LEU A 178 -10.13 14.19 -11.66
N MET A 179 -8.91 14.60 -11.31
CA MET A 179 -7.96 13.87 -10.44
C MET A 179 -7.37 14.80 -9.38
N ASP A 180 -8.17 15.75 -8.90
CA ASP A 180 -7.75 16.68 -7.86
C ASP A 180 -7.30 15.92 -6.61
N ASN A 181 -6.24 16.42 -5.97
CA ASN A 181 -5.63 15.80 -4.79
C ASN A 181 -5.16 14.34 -5.02
N ILE A 182 -4.77 13.99 -6.25
CA ILE A 182 -4.04 12.76 -6.55
C ILE A 182 -2.59 13.14 -6.87
N VAL A 183 -1.67 12.49 -6.17
CA VAL A 183 -0.23 12.71 -6.37
C VAL A 183 0.20 12.12 -7.71
N ILE A 184 0.90 12.91 -8.53
CA ILE A 184 1.30 12.52 -9.89
C ILE A 184 2.81 12.63 -10.11
N SER A 185 3.35 11.89 -11.09
CA SER A 185 4.77 11.96 -11.48
C SER A 185 5.05 13.11 -12.45
N LYS A 186 6.33 13.41 -12.70
CA LYS A 186 6.72 14.35 -13.77
C LYS A 186 6.32 13.85 -15.15
N ASP A 187 6.40 12.53 -15.38
CA ASP A 187 6.02 11.90 -16.64
C ASP A 187 4.54 12.11 -16.96
N PHE A 188 3.69 12.13 -15.92
CA PHE A 188 2.28 12.46 -16.06
C PHE A 188 2.06 13.84 -16.70
N ILE A 189 2.85 14.85 -16.32
CA ILE A 189 2.71 16.21 -16.88
C ILE A 189 3.12 16.24 -18.36
N ALA A 190 4.23 15.57 -18.70
CA ALA A 190 4.67 15.44 -20.08
C ALA A 190 3.61 14.73 -20.94
N GLU A 191 3.06 13.64 -20.42
CA GLU A 191 2.02 12.84 -21.07
C GLU A 191 0.70 13.61 -21.23
N LYS A 192 0.26 14.34 -20.19
CA LYS A 192 -0.92 15.22 -20.23
C LYS A 192 -0.75 16.26 -21.35
N THR A 193 0.41 16.89 -21.44
CA THR A 193 0.71 17.88 -22.46
C THR A 193 0.67 17.26 -23.87
N ALA A 194 1.21 16.05 -24.04
CA ALA A 194 1.15 15.33 -25.31
C ALA A 194 -0.28 14.97 -25.71
N ILE A 195 -1.10 14.52 -24.76
CA ILE A 195 -2.52 14.18 -25.00
C ILE A 195 -3.32 15.42 -25.42
N LEU A 196 -3.12 16.57 -24.77
CA LEU A 196 -3.85 17.80 -25.08
C LEU A 196 -3.50 18.37 -26.46
N LYS A 197 -2.32 18.05 -27.01
CA LYS A 197 -1.94 18.40 -28.39
C LYS A 197 -2.68 17.57 -29.46
N LEU A 198 -3.31 16.45 -29.10
CA LEU A 198 -4.07 15.64 -30.05
C LEU A 198 -5.33 16.41 -30.49
N SER A 199 -5.61 16.41 -31.79
CA SER A 199 -6.72 17.19 -32.39
C SER A 199 -8.09 16.89 -31.75
N PHE A 200 -8.34 15.64 -31.35
CA PHE A 200 -9.58 15.19 -30.71
C PHE A 200 -9.60 15.36 -29.18
N ARG A 201 -8.56 15.96 -28.58
CA ARG A 201 -8.40 16.18 -27.14
C ARG A 201 -8.14 17.64 -26.75
N ALA A 202 -8.09 18.55 -27.71
CA ALA A 202 -7.80 19.96 -27.45
C ALA A 202 -8.75 20.61 -26.42
N LYS A 203 -9.99 20.12 -26.31
CA LYS A 203 -11.00 20.61 -25.33
C LYS A 203 -11.09 19.76 -24.06
N THR A 204 -10.23 18.77 -23.88
CA THR A 204 -10.26 17.88 -22.71
C THR A 204 -9.69 18.63 -21.49
N HIS A 205 -10.46 18.68 -20.41
CA HIS A 205 -10.04 19.21 -19.13
C HIS A 205 -9.51 18.07 -18.24
N ILE A 206 -8.27 18.20 -17.77
CA ILE A 206 -7.60 17.21 -16.92
C ILE A 206 -7.04 17.93 -15.70
N THR A 207 -7.63 17.68 -14.53
CA THR A 207 -7.08 18.16 -13.24
C THR A 207 -6.14 17.12 -12.65
N HIS A 208 -5.32 17.51 -11.69
CA HIS A 208 -4.43 16.62 -10.94
C HIS A 208 -4.04 17.28 -9.62
N GLY A 209 -3.58 16.48 -8.66
CA GLY A 209 -2.97 16.97 -7.43
C GLY A 209 -1.50 17.36 -7.59
N PRO A 210 -0.74 17.36 -6.48
CA PRO A 210 0.65 17.80 -6.47
C PRO A 210 1.57 16.83 -7.23
N VAL A 211 2.64 17.37 -7.81
CA VAL A 211 3.66 16.58 -8.50
C VAL A 211 4.69 16.08 -7.49
N THR A 212 4.93 14.78 -7.43
CA THR A 212 6.06 14.23 -6.66
C THR A 212 7.38 14.71 -7.25
N LYS A 213 8.18 15.37 -6.41
CA LYS A 213 9.63 15.38 -6.63
C LYS A 213 10.13 13.97 -6.33
N ASN A 214 10.98 13.41 -7.21
CA ASN A 214 11.51 12.04 -7.17
C ASN A 214 11.73 11.52 -5.74
N TYR A 215 10.76 10.79 -5.18
CA TYR A 215 11.00 9.92 -4.04
C TYR A 215 11.09 8.51 -4.59
N THR A 216 12.30 8.01 -4.70
CA THR A 216 12.55 6.57 -4.79
C THR A 216 12.10 5.96 -3.47
N LEU A 217 11.10 5.07 -3.54
CA LEU A 217 10.73 4.24 -2.40
C LEU A 217 11.94 3.35 -2.11
N SER A 218 12.79 3.76 -1.17
CA SER A 218 13.85 2.88 -0.67
C SER A 218 13.17 1.73 0.04
N MET A 219 13.38 0.51 -0.45
CA MET A 219 13.11 -0.67 0.38
C MET A 219 13.81 -0.45 1.74
N PRO A 220 13.15 -0.72 2.88
CA PRO A 220 13.82 -0.63 4.16
C PRO A 220 15.06 -1.52 4.12
N ASP A 221 16.23 -0.98 4.48
CA ASP A 221 17.46 -1.77 4.53
C ASP A 221 17.29 -2.86 5.61
N MET A 222 17.00 -4.08 5.16
CA MET A 222 16.75 -5.21 6.06
C MET A 222 17.98 -5.53 6.91
N ARG A 223 19.19 -5.27 6.40
CA ARG A 223 20.43 -5.42 7.20
C ARG A 223 20.42 -4.42 8.34
N LEU A 224 20.02 -3.18 8.09
CA LEU A 224 19.95 -2.14 9.13
C LEU A 224 18.92 -2.49 10.20
N ILE A 225 17.74 -2.98 9.77
CA ILE A 225 16.65 -3.35 10.68
C ILE A 225 17.09 -4.49 11.60
N VAL A 226 17.63 -5.57 11.04
CA VAL A 226 18.09 -6.72 11.83
C VAL A 226 19.22 -6.32 12.77
N MET A 227 20.22 -5.55 12.31
CA MET A 227 21.32 -5.09 13.16
C MET A 227 20.85 -4.20 14.31
N LYS A 228 19.94 -3.25 14.05
CA LYS A 228 19.37 -2.42 15.11
C LYS A 228 18.53 -3.21 16.11
N ARG A 229 17.83 -4.27 15.65
CA ARG A 229 17.08 -5.15 16.54
C ARG A 229 18.00 -5.94 17.47
N ILE A 230 19.12 -6.47 16.94
CA ILE A 230 20.13 -7.17 17.74
C ILE A 230 20.82 -6.20 18.71
N ASP A 231 21.22 -5.00 18.28
CA ASP A 231 21.79 -3.95 19.15
C ASP A 231 20.82 -3.56 20.27
N PHE A 232 19.55 -3.36 19.94
CA PHE A 232 18.51 -3.05 20.93
C PHE A 232 18.36 -4.14 21.99
N VAL A 233 18.28 -5.42 21.59
CA VAL A 233 18.20 -6.56 22.52
C VAL A 233 19.46 -6.65 23.37
N SER A 234 20.63 -6.44 22.77
CA SER A 234 21.94 -6.46 23.47
C SER A 234 22.07 -5.32 24.49
N SER A 235 21.49 -4.15 24.20
CA SER A 235 21.48 -2.98 25.08
C SER A 235 20.54 -3.10 26.28
N ARG A 236 19.55 -4.00 26.19
CA ARG A 236 18.57 -4.33 27.26
C ARG A 236 19.01 -5.48 28.15
N ALA A 237 20.13 -6.14 27.84
CA ALA A 237 20.80 -7.01 28.81
C ALA A 237 21.03 -6.22 30.12
N SER A 238 20.88 -6.90 31.26
CA SER A 238 20.86 -6.33 32.62
C SER A 238 21.78 -5.11 32.82
N LYS A 239 21.41 -4.15 33.69
CA LYS A 239 22.22 -2.94 34.01
C LYS A 239 23.71 -3.24 34.34
N LYS A 240 24.05 -4.47 34.73
CA LYS A 240 25.42 -4.94 35.02
C LYS A 240 26.19 -5.51 33.80
N CYS A 241 25.51 -5.88 32.71
CA CYS A 241 26.08 -6.49 31.49
C CYS A 241 25.43 -5.89 30.25
N LYS A 242 25.69 -4.61 29.96
CA LYS A 242 25.37 -4.07 28.64
C LYS A 242 26.41 -4.59 27.65
N VAL A 243 25.97 -5.36 26.67
CA VAL A 243 26.84 -5.87 25.62
C VAL A 243 26.81 -4.90 24.46
N ASP A 244 27.95 -4.31 24.15
CA ASP A 244 28.12 -3.59 22.91
C ASP A 244 28.25 -4.60 21.77
N ILE A 245 27.19 -4.75 20.97
CA ILE A 245 27.13 -5.76 19.93
C ILE A 245 28.23 -5.58 18.86
N MET A 246 28.71 -4.36 18.65
CA MET A 246 29.80 -4.10 17.71
C MET A 246 31.13 -4.63 18.25
N LEU A 247 31.42 -4.38 19.53
CA LEU A 247 32.61 -4.93 20.17
C LEU A 247 32.54 -6.46 20.26
N PHE A 248 31.34 -7.01 20.46
CA PHE A 248 31.09 -8.44 20.42
C PHE A 248 31.49 -9.03 19.06
N PHE A 249 30.95 -8.52 17.94
CA PHE A 249 31.29 -9.05 16.60
C PHE A 249 32.75 -8.81 16.21
N LEU A 250 33.35 -7.68 16.61
CA LEU A 250 34.80 -7.44 16.43
C LEU A 250 35.65 -8.44 17.20
N SER A 251 35.27 -8.78 18.44
CA SER A 251 35.98 -9.78 19.24
C SER A 251 35.78 -11.18 18.66
N LEU A 252 34.55 -11.51 18.26
CA LEU A 252 34.20 -12.79 17.68
C LEU A 252 34.92 -13.04 16.36
N GLN A 253 35.06 -12.03 15.49
CA GLN A 253 35.83 -12.14 14.25
C GLN A 253 37.32 -12.45 14.52
N LYS A 254 37.89 -11.96 15.61
CA LYS A 254 39.29 -12.24 15.98
C LYS A 254 39.48 -13.63 16.58
N THR A 255 38.49 -14.14 17.29
CA THR A 255 38.59 -15.42 18.01
C THR A 255 38.01 -16.61 17.24
N ASN A 256 37.17 -16.38 16.22
CA ASN A 256 36.57 -17.43 15.43
C ASN A 256 37.59 -18.05 14.46
N GLU A 257 37.60 -19.38 14.39
CA GLU A 257 38.41 -20.12 13.42
C GLU A 257 37.75 -20.03 12.03
N GLY A 258 38.14 -19.01 11.27
CA GLY A 258 37.69 -18.79 9.90
C GLY A 258 36.71 -17.61 9.73
N PRO A 259 36.36 -17.28 8.47
CA PRO A 259 35.54 -16.11 8.15
C PRO A 259 34.05 -16.30 8.48
N ASP A 260 33.58 -17.53 8.58
CA ASP A 260 32.17 -17.86 8.76
C ASP A 260 31.92 -18.55 10.09
N ILE A 261 30.75 -18.29 10.70
CA ILE A 261 30.32 -18.93 11.93
C ILE A 261 28.98 -19.64 11.75
N GLN A 262 28.84 -20.85 12.29
CA GLN A 262 27.56 -21.57 12.27
C GLN A 262 26.53 -20.88 13.16
N ILE A 263 25.26 -20.82 12.73
CA ILE A 263 24.17 -20.17 13.48
C ILE A 263 24.08 -20.67 14.92
N ARG A 264 24.18 -22.00 15.13
CA ARG A 264 24.12 -22.61 16.47
C ARG A 264 25.27 -22.17 17.37
N LEU A 265 26.46 -21.99 16.80
CA LEU A 265 27.64 -21.54 17.55
C LEU A 265 27.53 -20.06 17.88
N LEU A 266 27.08 -19.25 16.93
CA LEU A 266 26.84 -17.83 17.13
C LEU A 266 25.78 -17.56 18.22
N TYR A 267 24.68 -18.31 18.22
CA TYR A 267 23.68 -18.27 19.29
C TYR A 267 24.31 -18.55 20.66
N LYS A 268 25.16 -19.58 20.77
CA LYS A 268 25.86 -19.90 22.02
C LYS A 268 26.76 -18.75 22.48
N HIS A 269 27.52 -18.13 21.59
CA HIS A 269 28.38 -16.99 21.94
C HIS A 269 27.58 -15.77 22.43
N LEU A 270 26.43 -15.48 21.81
CA LEU A 270 25.55 -14.39 22.25
C LEU A 270 24.96 -14.66 23.64
N VAL A 271 24.47 -15.88 23.89
CA VAL A 271 23.96 -16.28 25.21
C VAL A 271 25.05 -16.21 26.28
N LEU A 272 26.27 -16.68 25.97
CA LEU A 272 27.43 -16.58 26.88
C LEU A 272 27.83 -15.13 27.20
N ALA A 273 27.64 -14.21 26.24
CA ALA A 273 27.83 -12.79 26.47
C ALA A 273 26.70 -12.14 27.31
N GLY A 274 25.62 -12.88 27.62
CA GLY A 274 24.45 -12.38 28.33
C GLY A 274 23.38 -11.75 27.42
N VAL A 275 23.44 -12.02 26.11
CA VAL A 275 22.49 -11.54 25.11
C VAL A 275 21.52 -12.66 24.75
N HIS A 276 20.27 -12.53 25.21
CA HIS A 276 19.20 -13.47 24.88
C HIS A 276 18.45 -13.02 23.63
N VAL A 277 18.85 -13.53 22.46
CA VAL A 277 18.24 -13.24 21.16
C VAL A 277 17.55 -14.50 20.63
N ASP A 278 16.36 -14.35 20.04
CA ASP A 278 15.65 -15.45 19.40
C ASP A 278 16.47 -16.04 18.25
N ILE A 279 16.48 -17.37 18.12
CA ILE A 279 17.24 -18.06 17.07
C ILE A 279 16.81 -17.64 15.66
N GLU A 280 15.52 -17.32 15.47
CA GLU A 280 14.95 -16.81 14.22
C GLU A 280 15.60 -15.50 13.77
N LEU A 281 15.94 -14.60 14.70
CA LEU A 281 16.62 -13.34 14.37
C LEU A 281 18.05 -13.58 13.87
N ILE A 282 18.71 -14.63 14.36
CA ILE A 282 20.04 -15.05 13.89
C ILE A 282 19.93 -15.71 12.52
N GLU A 283 18.84 -16.46 12.24
CA GLU A 283 18.57 -17.01 10.92
C GLU A 283 18.28 -15.91 9.88
N GLU A 284 17.51 -14.88 10.24
CA GLU A 284 17.31 -13.70 9.41
C GLU A 284 18.64 -13.02 9.08
N MET A 285 19.50 -12.86 10.08
CA MET A 285 20.85 -12.31 9.89
C MET A 285 21.70 -13.20 8.95
N ALA A 286 21.65 -14.52 9.09
CA ALA A 286 22.36 -15.45 8.22
C ALA A 286 21.87 -15.37 6.76
N ASN A 287 20.58 -15.14 6.53
CA ASN A 287 20.05 -14.94 5.18
C ASN A 287 20.51 -13.60 4.56
N LEU A 288 20.77 -12.57 5.39
CA LEU A 288 21.21 -11.23 4.96
C LEU A 288 22.74 -11.11 4.79
N PHE A 289 23.49 -11.95 5.52
CA PHE A 289 24.95 -12.05 5.52
C PHE A 289 25.39 -13.52 5.36
N PRO A 290 25.13 -14.14 4.20
CA PRO A 290 25.38 -15.57 4.01
C PRO A 290 26.88 -15.88 4.03
N GLY A 291 27.29 -16.80 4.88
CA GLY A 291 28.61 -17.45 4.84
C GLY A 291 28.64 -18.65 3.90
N GLN A 292 29.80 -19.29 3.74
CA GLN A 292 29.93 -20.52 2.98
C GLN A 292 29.26 -21.69 3.71
N PRO A 293 28.46 -22.53 3.01
CA PRO A 293 27.90 -23.73 3.61
C PRO A 293 28.99 -24.66 4.12
N THR A 294 28.81 -25.25 5.28
CA THR A 294 29.73 -26.31 5.76
C THR A 294 29.46 -27.64 5.05
N ASP A 295 30.40 -28.58 5.11
CA ASP A 295 30.29 -29.92 4.51
C ASP A 295 29.03 -30.71 4.92
N LYS A 296 28.37 -30.29 6.01
CA LYS A 296 27.12 -30.89 6.54
C LYS A 296 25.86 -30.09 6.20
N GLY A 297 25.94 -29.09 5.33
CA GLY A 297 24.81 -28.26 4.91
C GLY A 297 24.32 -27.27 5.97
N ALA A 298 25.11 -26.99 7.02
CA ALA A 298 24.70 -26.03 8.05
C ALA A 298 24.82 -24.59 7.53
N LYS A 299 23.79 -23.77 7.77
CA LYS A 299 23.83 -22.34 7.48
C LYS A 299 24.86 -21.63 8.36
N THR A 300 25.59 -20.70 7.75
CA THR A 300 26.65 -19.92 8.38
C THR A 300 26.43 -18.42 8.13
N VAL A 301 27.02 -17.60 9.00
CA VAL A 301 27.03 -16.14 8.90
C VAL A 301 28.42 -15.68 8.53
N ASN A 302 28.53 -14.81 7.51
CA ASN A 302 29.77 -14.16 7.11
C ASN A 302 30.14 -13.05 8.11
N LEU A 303 31.08 -13.33 9.01
CA LEU A 303 31.51 -12.38 10.05
C LEU A 303 32.21 -11.14 9.47
N PRO A 304 33.14 -11.23 8.50
CA PRO A 304 33.72 -10.05 7.86
C PRO A 304 32.67 -9.10 7.27
N GLY A 305 31.65 -9.62 6.59
CA GLY A 305 30.59 -8.81 6.00
C GLY A 305 29.69 -8.15 7.06
N VAL A 306 29.41 -8.84 8.17
CA VAL A 306 28.72 -8.25 9.32
C VAL A 306 29.55 -7.12 9.93
N VAL A 307 30.83 -7.35 10.21
CA VAL A 307 31.73 -6.36 10.82
C VAL A 307 31.93 -5.16 9.91
N GLU A 308 32.13 -5.35 8.61
CA GLU A 308 32.25 -4.26 7.65
C GLU A 308 31.00 -3.39 7.64
N TYR A 309 29.82 -4.03 7.59
CA TYR A 309 28.55 -3.32 7.57
C TYR A 309 28.31 -2.55 8.89
N MET A 310 28.58 -3.19 10.05
CA MET A 310 28.44 -2.53 11.35
C MET A 310 29.46 -1.42 11.58
N SER A 311 30.69 -1.54 11.04
CA SER A 311 31.71 -0.48 11.09
C SER A 311 31.27 0.78 10.37
N ARG A 312 30.49 0.65 9.29
CA ARG A 312 29.88 1.81 8.61
C ARG A 312 28.76 2.46 9.41
N LEU A 313 28.03 1.67 10.22
CA LEU A 313 26.94 2.17 11.08
C LEU A 313 27.45 2.82 12.38
N TRP A 314 28.55 2.32 12.96
CA TRP A 314 29.12 2.80 14.22
C TRP A 314 30.65 2.96 14.12
N PRO A 315 31.15 3.99 13.40
CA PRO A 315 32.58 4.16 13.13
C PRO A 315 33.44 4.41 14.38
N ASP A 316 32.84 4.90 15.46
CA ASP A 316 33.54 5.27 16.70
C ASP A 316 33.83 4.07 17.62
N LYS A 317 33.24 2.89 17.34
CA LYS A 317 33.38 1.70 18.19
C LYS A 317 34.59 0.86 17.75
N LYS A 318 35.65 0.89 18.54
CA LYS A 318 36.89 0.11 18.31
C LYS A 318 37.22 -0.73 19.55
N LEU A 319 37.86 -1.87 19.33
CA LEU A 319 38.37 -2.69 20.43
C LEU A 319 39.43 -1.89 21.23
N PRO A 320 39.48 -2.05 22.56
CA PRO A 320 40.55 -1.46 23.36
C PRO A 320 41.92 -1.98 22.91
N PRO A 321 42.99 -1.17 23.05
CA PRO A 321 44.34 -1.58 22.68
C PRO A 321 44.73 -2.83 23.48
N THR A 322 45.31 -3.83 22.80
CA THR A 322 45.81 -5.05 23.44
C THR A 322 46.90 -4.68 24.46
N PRO A 323 46.86 -5.21 25.70
CA PRO A 323 47.95 -5.03 26.65
C PRO A 323 49.27 -5.52 26.06
N PRO A 324 50.41 -4.86 26.34
CA PRO A 324 51.70 -5.33 25.87
C PRO A 324 51.96 -6.75 26.41
N PRO A 325 52.60 -7.63 25.60
CA PRO A 325 52.90 -8.99 26.04
C PRO A 325 53.75 -8.96 27.32
N PRO A 326 53.51 -9.89 28.27
CA PRO A 326 54.31 -9.96 29.49
C PRO A 326 55.80 -10.14 29.13
N PRO A 327 56.71 -9.49 29.88
CA PRO A 327 58.13 -9.56 29.58
C PRO A 327 58.63 -11.02 29.62
N PRO A 328 59.57 -11.39 28.72
CA PRO A 328 60.07 -12.76 28.67
C PRO A 328 60.68 -13.16 30.02
N PRO A 329 60.51 -14.43 30.45
CA PRO A 329 61.03 -14.89 31.72
C PRO A 329 62.55 -14.68 31.80
N PRO A 330 63.08 -14.25 32.96
CA PRO A 330 64.50 -13.94 33.11
C PRO A 330 65.37 -15.17 32.78
N PRO A 331 66.51 -14.97 32.10
CA PRO A 331 67.39 -16.09 31.73
C PRO A 331 67.90 -16.83 32.98
N PRO A 332 68.07 -18.16 32.91
CA PRO A 332 68.51 -18.96 34.04
C PRO A 332 69.88 -18.48 34.56
N PRO A 333 70.09 -18.47 35.88
CA PRO A 333 71.30 -17.93 36.49
C PRO A 333 72.56 -18.64 35.97
N LYS A 334 73.53 -17.87 35.48
CA LYS A 334 74.85 -18.35 35.07
C LYS A 334 75.51 -19.08 36.24
N GLY A 335 75.72 -20.39 36.07
CA GLY A 335 76.44 -21.22 37.03
C GLY A 335 77.80 -20.62 37.37
N LYS A 336 78.06 -20.45 38.67
CA LYS A 336 79.36 -20.01 39.18
C LYS A 336 80.42 -21.04 38.79
N SER A 337 81.38 -20.62 37.97
CA SER A 337 82.64 -21.31 37.75
C SER A 337 83.37 -21.48 39.09
N LYS A 338 83.45 -22.72 39.59
CA LYS A 338 84.37 -23.07 40.68
C LYS A 338 85.81 -22.96 40.15
N LYS A 339 86.50 -21.88 40.50
CA LYS A 339 87.97 -21.79 40.41
C LYS A 339 88.59 -22.71 41.47
N LYS A 340 89.58 -23.49 41.02
CA LYS A 340 90.49 -24.35 41.80
C LYS A 340 91.11 -23.63 43.01
N LYS A 341 91.24 -24.35 44.11
CA LYS A 341 92.50 -24.53 44.85
C LYS A 341 92.57 -25.97 45.33
#